data_AF-A0A949I0I0-F1
#
_entry.id   AF-A0A949I0I0-F1
#
_cell.length_a   1.000
_cell.length_b   1.000
_cell.length_c   1.000
_cell.angle_alpha   90.00
_cell.angle_beta   90.00
_cell.angle_gamma   90.00
#
_symmetry.space_group_name_H-M   'P 1'
#
loop_
_entity.id
_entity.type
_entity.pdbx_description
1 polymer ?
#
loop_
_entity_poly.entity_id
_entity_poly.type
_entity_poly.pdbx_seq_one_letter_code
_entity_poly.pdbx_strand_id
1 'polypeptide(L)'
;MALIAASLRNGLVRVALLHGDELAEFYLWNPQAPDGVGDLYTGRVDAVEKALAGRFMALGAEVSGFLPDSAGGKSLSIGQYVSVRVTRAAQGGKGPRLALDSTTPGDSPGLTRTGPGPLVELAQRFPGYEIVLDDHALMAELRPALEGRMRYDARAFDPVLEDEIATLADPLAPLPHGARLHITAAQAATLLDVDAAAASHMPPLALNTAVIPEICRQIVLRNISGGILIDFAGLKAAQRQKLVPPLREALTRDPLSPNLLGISHLGFAEINRRRIRPPLHEILNG
;
A
#
# COMPACT_ATOMS: atom_id res chain seq x y z
N MET A 1 20.61 -10.55 4.19
CA MET A 1 20.65 -9.24 4.88
C MET A 1 19.42 -8.46 4.40
N ALA A 2 18.79 -7.65 5.25
CA ALA A 2 17.63 -6.86 4.83
C ALA A 2 18.05 -5.43 4.47
N LEU A 3 17.51 -4.90 3.37
CA LEU A 3 17.86 -3.57 2.87
C LEU A 3 16.68 -2.89 2.19
N ILE A 4 16.78 -1.57 2.03
CA ILE A 4 15.86 -0.76 1.24
C ILE A 4 16.64 -0.24 0.03
N ALA A 5 16.21 -0.60 -1.18
CA ALA A 5 16.77 -0.10 -2.42
C ALA A 5 15.87 1.01 -2.98
N ALA A 6 16.47 2.07 -3.52
CA ALA A 6 15.74 3.11 -4.24
C ALA A 6 16.43 3.52 -5.54
N SER A 7 15.63 3.83 -6.56
CA SER A 7 16.12 4.23 -7.87
C SER A 7 15.19 5.24 -8.52
N LEU A 8 15.75 6.23 -9.20
CA LEU A 8 15.00 7.20 -10.00
C LEU A 8 14.99 6.76 -11.46
N ARG A 9 13.81 6.55 -12.04
CA ARG A 9 13.62 6.22 -13.46
C ARG A 9 12.40 6.94 -14.00
N ASN A 10 12.55 7.66 -15.12
CA ASN A 10 11.46 8.38 -15.79
C ASN A 10 10.66 9.31 -14.85
N GLY A 11 11.35 9.95 -13.89
CA GLY A 11 10.72 10.83 -12.89
C GLY A 11 9.99 10.11 -11.75
N LEU A 12 9.95 8.77 -11.75
CA LEU A 12 9.40 7.97 -10.66
C LEU A 12 10.52 7.42 -9.79
N VAL A 13 10.37 7.58 -8.48
CA VAL A 13 11.17 6.90 -7.47
C VAL A 13 10.59 5.51 -7.27
N ARG A 14 11.38 4.50 -7.58
CA ARG A 14 11.12 3.09 -7.31
C ARG A 14 11.73 2.76 -5.96
N VAL A 15 10.97 2.15 -5.07
CA VAL A 15 11.44 1.77 -3.74
C VAL A 15 11.14 0.29 -3.51
N ALA A 16 12.17 -0.48 -3.19
CA ALA A 16 12.08 -1.91 -2.92
C ALA A 16 12.58 -2.22 -1.51
N LEU A 17 11.78 -2.94 -0.73
CA LEU A 17 12.20 -3.55 0.52
C LEU A 17 12.61 -5.00 0.25
N LEU A 18 13.86 -5.34 0.53
CA LEU A 18 14.40 -6.69 0.33
C LEU A 18 14.67 -7.38 1.66
N HIS A 19 14.28 -8.66 1.75
CA HIS A 19 14.64 -9.56 2.85
C HIS A 19 15.52 -10.69 2.30
N GLY A 20 16.84 -10.48 2.27
CA GLY A 20 17.71 -11.34 1.48
C GLY A 20 17.49 -11.06 0.01
N ASP A 21 17.20 -12.10 -0.77
CA ASP A 21 16.94 -12.00 -2.21
C ASP A 21 15.42 -11.87 -2.52
N GLU A 22 14.56 -11.87 -1.49
CA GLU A 22 13.10 -11.78 -1.66
C GLU A 22 12.64 -10.31 -1.64
N LEU A 23 11.96 -9.87 -2.70
CA LEU A 23 11.23 -8.61 -2.73
C LEU A 23 9.99 -8.70 -1.82
N ALA A 24 9.99 -7.92 -0.74
CA ALA A 24 8.94 -7.96 0.28
C ALA A 24 7.88 -6.86 0.10
N GLU A 25 8.31 -5.64 -0.24
CA GLU A 25 7.44 -4.49 -0.49
C GLU A 25 7.99 -3.70 -1.67
N PHE A 26 7.11 -3.16 -2.52
CA PHE A 26 7.49 -2.34 -3.66
C PHE A 26 6.57 -1.13 -3.79
N TYR A 27 7.16 0.03 -4.08
CA TYR A 27 6.45 1.29 -4.26
C TYR A 27 6.96 2.03 -5.50
N LEU A 28 6.02 2.58 -6.26
CA LEU A 28 6.28 3.65 -7.23
C LEU A 28 5.79 4.96 -6.64
N TRP A 29 6.64 5.97 -6.66
CA TRP A 29 6.33 7.28 -6.12
C TRP A 29 6.74 8.37 -7.10
N ASN A 30 5.84 9.34 -7.33
CA ASN A 30 6.11 10.49 -8.16
C ASN A 30 6.39 11.71 -7.26
N PRO A 31 7.64 12.21 -7.17
CA PRO A 31 7.95 13.39 -6.37
C PRO A 31 7.27 14.66 -6.88
N GLN A 32 6.94 14.74 -8.17
CA GLN A 32 6.30 15.90 -8.80
C GLN A 32 4.77 15.88 -8.66
N ALA A 33 4.19 14.70 -8.40
CA ALA A 33 2.77 14.52 -8.14
C ALA A 33 2.58 13.50 -7.01
N PRO A 34 2.95 13.86 -5.76
CA PRO A 34 2.86 12.94 -4.64
C PRO A 34 1.40 12.61 -4.32
N ASP A 35 1.15 11.42 -3.79
CA ASP A 35 -0.20 10.99 -3.36
C ASP A 35 -0.71 11.70 -2.09
N GLY A 36 0.12 12.59 -1.52
CA GLY A 36 -0.14 13.40 -0.35
C GLY A 36 -0.13 12.65 0.97
N VAL A 37 0.16 11.34 1.01
CA VAL A 37 0.20 10.59 2.29
C VAL A 37 1.34 11.11 3.16
N GLY A 38 0.99 11.47 4.39
CA GLY A 38 1.91 12.08 5.35
C GLY A 38 1.99 13.60 5.27
N ASP A 39 1.39 14.24 4.26
CA ASP A 39 1.30 15.69 4.15
C ASP A 39 0.64 16.28 5.40
N LEU A 40 1.18 17.39 5.87
CA LEU A 40 0.58 18.21 6.91
C LEU A 40 -0.08 19.42 6.29
N TYR A 41 -1.29 19.67 6.75
CA TYR A 41 -2.08 20.83 6.38
C TYR A 41 -2.49 21.60 7.62
N THR A 42 -2.58 22.92 7.48
CA THR A 42 -3.54 23.68 8.27
C THR A 42 -4.90 23.43 7.66
N GLY A 43 -5.79 22.78 8.40
CA GLY A 43 -7.16 22.53 8.00
C GLY A 43 -8.13 23.41 8.79
N ARG A 44 -9.21 23.87 8.14
CA ARG A 44 -10.34 24.52 8.82
C ARG A 44 -11.54 23.59 8.83
N VAL A 45 -12.19 23.42 9.98
CA VAL A 45 -13.43 22.65 10.07
C VAL A 45 -14.53 23.38 9.31
N ASP A 46 -15.00 22.83 8.20
CA ASP A 46 -16.08 23.41 7.40
C ASP A 46 -17.45 22.86 7.81
N ALA A 47 -17.53 21.55 8.09
CA ALA A 47 -18.78 20.90 8.46
C ALA A 47 -18.57 19.76 9.48
N VAL A 48 -19.59 19.53 10.30
CA VAL A 48 -19.68 18.39 11.22
C VAL A 48 -20.70 17.41 10.67
N GLU A 49 -20.26 16.18 10.37
CA GLU A 49 -21.10 15.14 9.79
C GLU A 49 -21.31 13.98 10.75
N LYS A 50 -22.39 14.07 11.54
CA LYS A 50 -22.74 13.08 12.56
C LYS A 50 -22.96 11.68 11.97
N ALA A 51 -23.58 11.60 10.78
CA ALA A 51 -23.86 10.33 10.12
C ALA A 51 -22.58 9.57 9.70
N LEU A 52 -21.49 10.30 9.43
CA LEU A 52 -20.20 9.74 9.06
C LEU A 52 -19.22 9.66 10.26
N ALA A 53 -19.66 10.11 11.45
CA ALA A 53 -18.82 10.23 12.63
C ALA A 53 -17.51 10.97 12.35
N GLY A 54 -17.61 12.16 11.76
CA GLY A 54 -16.43 12.97 11.43
C GLY A 54 -16.75 14.39 10.98
N ARG A 55 -15.74 15.04 10.43
CA ARG A 55 -15.75 16.44 9.99
C ARG A 55 -15.14 16.58 8.60
N PHE A 56 -15.74 17.44 7.79
CA PHE A 56 -15.10 17.90 6.56
C PHE A 56 -14.22 19.10 6.86
N MET A 57 -13.01 19.07 6.29
CA MET A 57 -11.95 20.04 6.51
C MET A 57 -11.61 20.71 5.19
N ALA A 58 -11.64 22.04 5.12
CA ALA A 58 -10.97 22.78 4.04
C ALA A 58 -9.46 22.68 4.22
N LEU A 59 -8.74 22.30 3.16
CA LEU A 59 -7.28 22.17 3.11
C LEU A 59 -6.63 23.21 2.18
N GLY A 60 -7.43 24.10 1.59
CA GLY A 60 -7.00 25.14 0.64
C GLY A 60 -7.24 24.73 -0.82
N ALA A 61 -7.31 25.71 -1.72
CA ALA A 61 -7.47 25.52 -3.18
C ALA A 61 -8.55 24.50 -3.58
N GLU A 62 -9.74 24.59 -2.96
CA GLU A 62 -10.89 23.68 -3.17
C GLU A 62 -10.64 22.21 -2.74
N VAL A 63 -9.51 21.90 -2.10
CA VAL A 63 -9.24 20.59 -1.54
C VAL A 63 -10.00 20.45 -0.22
N SER A 64 -10.89 19.46 -0.16
CA SER A 64 -11.59 19.05 1.06
C SER A 64 -11.10 17.69 1.52
N GLY A 65 -10.86 17.52 2.82
CA GLY A 65 -10.50 16.24 3.43
C GLY A 65 -11.47 15.83 4.52
N PHE A 66 -11.48 14.55 4.88
CA PHE A 66 -12.36 14.00 5.91
C PHE A 66 -11.57 13.62 7.17
N LEU A 67 -11.88 14.24 8.30
CA LEU A 67 -11.32 13.96 9.63
C LEU A 67 -12.32 13.15 10.48
N PRO A 68 -12.09 11.84 10.69
CA PRO A 68 -12.93 11.04 11.58
C PRO A 68 -12.86 11.48 13.04
N ASP A 69 -13.95 11.30 13.77
CA ASP A 69 -13.99 11.57 15.21
C ASP A 69 -12.99 10.73 15.99
N SER A 70 -12.80 9.47 15.58
CA SER A 70 -11.81 8.54 16.15
C SER A 70 -10.35 8.94 15.90
N ALA A 71 -10.11 9.91 15.01
CA ALA A 71 -8.80 10.44 14.70
C ALA A 71 -8.58 11.86 15.24
N GLY A 72 -9.29 12.23 16.32
CA GLY A 72 -9.15 13.52 17.00
C GLY A 72 -10.15 14.59 16.58
N GLY A 73 -11.09 14.27 15.68
CA GLY A 73 -12.10 15.25 15.22
C GLY A 73 -13.13 15.63 16.27
N LYS A 74 -13.47 14.73 17.22
CA LYS A 74 -14.71 14.79 18.01
C LYS A 74 -14.99 16.12 18.73
N SER A 75 -13.98 16.81 19.23
CA SER A 75 -14.11 18.05 20.01
C SER A 75 -14.02 19.34 19.19
N LEU A 76 -13.77 19.26 17.88
CA LEU A 76 -13.51 20.44 17.07
C LEU A 76 -14.81 21.13 16.64
N SER A 77 -14.79 22.46 16.60
CA SER A 77 -15.93 23.29 16.21
C SER A 77 -15.77 23.83 14.79
N ILE A 78 -16.89 24.11 14.10
CA ILE A 78 -16.88 24.74 12.78
C ILE A 78 -16.10 26.07 12.84
N GLY A 79 -15.28 26.32 11.82
CA GLY A 79 -14.40 27.49 11.72
C GLY A 79 -13.05 27.36 12.44
N GLN A 80 -12.86 26.32 13.27
CA GLN A 80 -11.60 26.10 13.98
C GLN A 80 -10.49 25.67 13.01
N TYR A 81 -9.30 26.27 13.16
CA TYR A 81 -8.07 25.86 12.49
C TYR A 81 -7.31 24.84 13.32
N VAL A 82 -6.89 23.74 12.69
CA VAL A 82 -6.09 22.68 13.30
C VAL A 82 -5.07 22.14 12.33
N SER A 83 -3.95 21.62 12.86
CA SER A 83 -3.02 20.85 12.04
C SER A 83 -3.57 19.45 11.83
N VAL A 84 -3.56 18.99 10.59
CA VAL A 84 -4.02 17.65 10.21
C VAL A 84 -3.03 16.98 9.29
N ARG A 85 -2.89 15.67 9.45
CA ARG A 85 -2.06 14.81 8.60
C ARG A 85 -2.93 13.98 7.68
N VAL A 86 -2.53 13.88 6.42
CA VAL A 86 -3.10 12.91 5.49
C VAL A 86 -2.67 11.50 5.87
N THR A 87 -3.64 10.64 6.18
CA THR A 87 -3.44 9.22 6.53
C THR A 87 -3.84 8.28 5.41
N ARG A 88 -4.62 8.75 4.43
CA ARG A 88 -4.98 8.04 3.20
C ARG A 88 -5.10 9.05 2.08
N ALA A 89 -4.51 8.74 0.94
CA ALA A 89 -4.57 9.54 -0.27
C ALA A 89 -6.02 9.80 -0.71
N ALA A 90 -6.22 10.92 -1.41
CA ALA A 90 -7.45 11.15 -2.15
C ALA A 90 -7.59 10.13 -3.28
N GLN A 91 -8.79 9.57 -3.49
CA GLN A 91 -8.99 8.55 -4.51
C GLN A 91 -10.47 8.42 -4.93
N GLY A 92 -10.69 8.17 -6.22
CA GLY A 92 -12.04 7.93 -6.77
C GLY A 92 -12.99 9.12 -6.54
N GLY A 93 -12.49 10.35 -6.70
CA GLY A 93 -13.25 11.59 -6.49
C GLY A 93 -13.49 11.96 -5.02
N LYS A 94 -13.00 11.16 -4.07
CA LYS A 94 -13.08 11.47 -2.63
C LYS A 94 -11.79 12.13 -2.16
N GLY A 95 -11.94 13.13 -1.29
CA GLY A 95 -10.82 13.79 -0.62
C GLY A 95 -10.02 12.86 0.29
N PRO A 96 -8.83 13.29 0.76
CA PRO A 96 -7.98 12.49 1.62
C PRO A 96 -8.62 12.24 2.99
N ARG A 97 -8.21 11.14 3.64
CA ARG A 97 -8.57 10.89 5.04
C ARG A 97 -7.51 11.49 5.96
N LEU A 98 -7.95 12.20 6.97
CA LEU A 98 -7.12 12.96 7.87
C LEU A 98 -7.03 12.36 9.27
N ALA A 99 -6.00 12.74 10.02
CA ALA A 99 -5.90 12.61 11.46
C ALA A 99 -5.38 13.93 12.06
N LEU A 100 -5.78 14.23 13.30
CA LEU A 100 -5.26 15.40 14.01
C LEU A 100 -3.75 15.25 14.23
N ASP A 101 -3.00 16.31 13.96
CA ASP A 101 -1.56 16.40 14.23
C ASP A 101 -1.31 17.44 15.33
N SER A 102 -0.24 17.25 16.10
CA SER A 102 0.07 18.09 17.27
C SER A 102 0.80 19.39 16.92
N THR A 103 1.25 19.58 15.67
CA THR A 103 1.90 20.85 15.29
C THR A 103 0.93 22.03 15.36
N THR A 104 1.47 23.22 15.56
CA THR A 104 0.69 24.47 15.54
C THR A 104 0.08 24.68 14.14
N PRO A 105 -1.23 24.95 14.03
CA PRO A 105 -1.85 25.35 12.76
C PRO A 105 -1.38 26.75 12.36
N GLY A 106 -1.41 27.03 11.06
CA GLY A 106 -1.31 28.39 10.52
C GLY A 106 -2.65 29.14 10.59
N ASP A 107 -2.65 30.34 10.00
CA ASP A 107 -3.81 31.25 10.04
C ASP A 107 -4.81 31.04 8.89
N SER A 108 -4.45 30.23 7.89
CA SER A 108 -5.29 29.93 6.72
C SER A 108 -5.13 28.48 6.26
N PRO A 109 -6.13 27.91 5.55
CA PRO A 109 -6.05 26.53 5.08
C PRO A 109 -4.97 26.40 3.99
N GLY A 110 -4.14 25.37 4.10
CA GLY A 110 -3.06 25.14 3.15
C GLY A 110 -2.08 24.07 3.58
N LEU A 111 -1.33 23.55 2.60
CA LEU A 111 -0.23 22.62 2.83
C LEU A 111 0.87 23.33 3.61
N THR A 112 1.26 22.76 4.75
CA THR A 112 2.35 23.30 5.58
C THR A 112 3.63 22.51 5.40
N ARG A 113 3.54 21.21 5.16
CA ARG A 113 4.70 20.34 4.91
C ARG A 113 4.30 19.13 4.08
N THR A 114 5.11 18.81 3.07
CA THR A 114 4.97 17.58 2.30
C THR A 114 5.30 16.35 3.14
N GLY A 115 4.62 15.26 2.84
CA GLY A 115 4.84 13.95 3.42
C GLY A 115 6.22 13.41 3.03
N PRO A 116 6.76 12.48 3.83
CA PRO A 116 8.11 11.96 3.65
C PRO A 116 8.27 11.02 2.44
N GLY A 117 7.17 10.51 1.87
CA GLY A 117 7.19 9.52 0.80
C GLY A 117 7.58 8.10 1.27
N PRO A 118 7.37 7.07 0.43
CA PRO A 118 7.49 5.67 0.85
C PRO A 118 8.90 5.27 1.29
N LEU A 119 9.95 5.83 0.67
CA LEU A 119 11.33 5.53 1.04
C LEU A 119 11.64 5.93 2.48
N VAL A 120 11.31 7.17 2.85
CA VAL A 120 11.57 7.67 4.20
C VAL A 120 10.64 6.99 5.22
N GLU A 121 9.40 6.67 4.85
CA GLU A 121 8.49 5.86 5.68
C GLU A 121 9.07 4.47 5.98
N LEU A 122 9.59 3.77 4.97
CA LEU A 122 10.25 2.49 5.17
C LEU A 122 11.50 2.63 6.04
N ALA A 123 12.31 3.67 5.81
CA ALA A 123 13.51 3.93 6.62
C ALA A 123 13.17 4.21 8.09
N GLN A 124 12.04 4.85 8.37
CA GLN A 124 11.53 5.06 9.73
C GLN A 124 11.00 3.77 10.35
N ARG A 125 10.27 2.95 9.57
CA ARG A 125 9.76 1.65 10.01
C ARG A 125 10.89 0.65 10.29
N PHE A 126 11.98 0.74 9.54
CA PHE A 126 13.15 -0.15 9.64
C PHE A 126 14.44 0.66 9.87
N PRO A 127 14.68 1.16 11.10
CA PRO A 127 15.81 2.04 11.40
C PRO A 127 17.18 1.35 11.26
N GLY A 128 17.23 0.01 11.34
CA GLY A 128 18.47 -0.77 11.21
C GLY A 128 18.76 -1.28 9.80
N TYR A 129 17.88 -1.05 8.83
CA TYR A 129 18.10 -1.53 7.47
C TYR A 129 19.01 -0.57 6.72
N GLU A 130 19.92 -1.14 5.92
CA GLU A 130 20.77 -0.40 5.00
C GLU A 130 19.90 0.21 3.89
N ILE A 131 20.25 1.42 3.43
CA ILE A 131 19.56 2.10 2.33
C ILE A 131 20.54 2.25 1.18
N VAL A 132 20.25 1.61 0.05
CA VAL A 132 21.10 1.62 -1.15
C VAL A 132 20.39 2.35 -2.28
N LEU A 133 21.11 3.24 -2.98
CA LEU A 133 20.57 4.02 -4.08
C LEU A 133 21.50 4.01 -5.29
N ASP A 134 20.96 4.02 -6.49
CA ASP A 134 21.72 4.08 -7.75
C ASP A 134 21.78 5.49 -8.37
N ASP A 135 21.16 6.48 -7.71
CA ASP A 135 21.02 7.85 -8.22
C ASP A 135 21.53 8.89 -7.21
N HIS A 136 22.54 9.68 -7.61
CA HIS A 136 23.14 10.69 -6.75
C HIS A 136 22.27 11.92 -6.52
N ALA A 137 21.39 12.29 -7.46
CA ALA A 137 20.50 13.42 -7.31
C ALA A 137 19.43 13.12 -6.26
N LEU A 138 18.84 11.93 -6.32
CA LEU A 138 17.92 11.42 -5.31
C LEU A 138 18.58 11.34 -3.92
N MET A 139 19.83 10.87 -3.83
CA MET A 139 20.58 10.89 -2.57
C MET A 139 20.78 12.31 -2.02
N ALA A 140 21.03 13.31 -2.88
CA ALA A 140 21.19 14.69 -2.46
C ALA A 140 19.86 15.25 -1.90
N GLU A 141 18.74 14.97 -2.56
CA GLU A 141 17.40 15.37 -2.13
C GLU A 141 17.02 14.74 -0.77
N LEU A 142 17.36 13.48 -0.56
CA LEU A 142 17.02 12.73 0.65
C LEU A 142 17.96 12.98 1.84
N ARG A 143 19.08 13.66 1.61
CA ARG A 143 20.09 13.92 2.65
C ARG A 143 19.51 14.52 3.94
N PRO A 144 18.59 15.51 3.91
CA PRO A 144 18.04 16.07 5.14
C PRO A 144 17.28 15.06 6.01
N ALA A 145 16.73 14.00 5.41
CA ALA A 145 15.95 12.98 6.11
C ALA A 145 16.75 11.73 6.46
N LEU A 146 17.75 11.38 5.65
CA LEU A 146 18.44 10.07 5.69
C LEU A 146 19.97 10.19 5.75
N GLU A 147 20.50 11.30 6.27
CA GLU A 147 21.94 11.53 6.39
C GLU A 147 22.64 10.37 7.13
N GLY A 148 23.78 9.93 6.59
CA GLY A 148 24.59 8.85 7.15
C GLY A 148 24.01 7.44 7.01
N ARG A 149 22.79 7.27 6.47
CA ARG A 149 22.15 5.96 6.27
C ARG A 149 22.18 5.44 4.84
N MET A 150 22.49 6.31 3.89
CA MET A 150 22.45 6.00 2.47
C MET A 150 23.83 5.62 1.93
N ARG A 151 23.89 4.57 1.12
CA ARG A 151 25.06 4.17 0.34
C ARG A 151 24.73 4.18 -1.15
N TYR A 152 25.65 4.67 -1.96
CA TYR A 152 25.55 4.53 -3.40
C TYR A 152 25.88 3.10 -3.84
N ASP A 153 25.04 2.51 -4.69
CA ASP A 153 25.27 1.24 -5.36
C ASP A 153 24.63 1.24 -6.74
N ALA A 154 25.46 1.17 -7.79
CA ALA A 154 24.97 1.08 -9.17
C ALA A 154 24.17 -0.21 -9.44
N ARG A 155 24.26 -1.21 -8.55
CA ARG A 155 23.50 -2.47 -8.60
C ARG A 155 22.40 -2.52 -7.55
N ALA A 156 21.92 -1.37 -7.05
CA ALA A 156 20.78 -1.34 -6.14
C ALA A 156 19.52 -2.04 -6.72
N PHE A 157 19.39 -2.02 -8.05
CA PHE A 157 18.42 -2.78 -8.82
C PHE A 157 19.18 -3.69 -9.80
N ASP A 158 19.54 -4.89 -9.35
CA ASP A 158 20.18 -5.88 -10.21
C ASP A 158 19.20 -6.46 -11.24
N PRO A 159 19.69 -7.20 -12.27
CA PRO A 159 18.81 -7.75 -13.30
C PRO A 159 17.70 -8.68 -12.79
N VAL A 160 17.92 -9.41 -11.68
CA VAL A 160 16.93 -10.33 -11.12
C VAL A 160 15.78 -9.54 -10.50
N LEU A 161 16.10 -8.49 -9.75
CA LEU A 161 15.10 -7.59 -9.18
C LEU A 161 14.36 -6.80 -10.27
N GLU A 162 15.05 -6.34 -11.31
CA GLU A 162 14.41 -5.67 -12.45
C GLU A 162 13.41 -6.58 -13.16
N ASP A 163 13.79 -7.84 -13.42
CA ASP A 163 12.90 -8.83 -14.03
C ASP A 163 11.68 -9.13 -13.15
N GLU A 164 11.86 -9.29 -11.83
CA GLU A 164 10.75 -9.49 -10.90
C GLU A 164 9.80 -8.29 -10.88
N ILE A 165 10.32 -7.06 -10.79
CA ILE A 165 9.52 -5.83 -10.80
C ILE A 165 8.75 -5.68 -12.11
N ALA A 166 9.36 -6.03 -13.26
CA ALA A 166 8.69 -5.98 -14.55
C ALA A 166 7.42 -6.85 -14.58
N THR A 167 7.43 -8.00 -13.88
CA THR A 167 6.25 -8.87 -13.79
C THR A 167 5.09 -8.28 -12.98
N LEU A 168 5.34 -7.25 -12.15
CA LEU A 168 4.30 -6.63 -11.32
C LEU A 168 3.27 -5.85 -12.14
N ALA A 169 3.64 -5.43 -13.35
CA ALA A 169 2.73 -4.77 -14.29
C ALA A 169 1.77 -5.76 -14.98
N ASP A 170 2.10 -7.05 -14.99
CA ASP A 170 1.27 -8.08 -15.62
C ASP A 170 0.10 -8.46 -14.68
N PRO A 171 -1.15 -8.51 -15.17
CA PRO A 171 -2.28 -9.08 -14.42
C PRO A 171 -2.14 -10.58 -14.14
N LEU A 172 -1.24 -11.30 -14.80
CA LEU A 172 -0.96 -12.71 -14.59
C LEU A 172 0.34 -12.90 -13.81
N ALA A 173 0.23 -13.22 -12.52
CA ALA A 173 1.39 -13.47 -11.67
C ALA A 173 1.75 -14.96 -11.59
N PRO A 174 3.04 -15.33 -11.63
CA PRO A 174 3.47 -16.69 -11.35
C PRO A 174 3.22 -17.04 -9.87
N LEU A 175 2.75 -18.26 -9.61
CA LEU A 175 2.67 -18.85 -8.27
C LEU A 175 3.61 -20.06 -8.17
N PRO A 176 3.98 -20.51 -6.95
CA PRO A 176 4.70 -21.75 -6.77
C PRO A 176 4.01 -22.94 -7.43
N HIS A 177 4.81 -23.98 -7.70
CA HIS A 177 4.32 -25.25 -8.26
C HIS A 177 3.69 -25.15 -9.66
N GLY A 178 3.97 -24.08 -10.42
CA GLY A 178 3.47 -23.89 -11.79
C GLY A 178 2.04 -23.34 -11.87
N ALA A 179 1.42 -23.02 -10.72
CA ALA A 179 0.15 -22.32 -10.69
C ALA A 179 0.32 -20.85 -11.12
N ARG A 180 -0.79 -20.19 -11.40
CA ARG A 180 -0.83 -18.77 -11.79
C ARG A 180 -1.93 -18.04 -11.04
N LEU A 181 -1.77 -16.74 -10.87
CA LEU A 181 -2.76 -15.86 -10.27
C LEU A 181 -3.21 -14.83 -11.30
N HIS A 182 -4.49 -14.86 -11.67
CA HIS A 182 -5.11 -13.84 -12.48
C HIS A 182 -5.66 -12.72 -11.58
N ILE A 183 -5.21 -11.50 -11.81
CA ILE A 183 -5.53 -10.32 -11.01
C ILE A 183 -6.44 -9.39 -11.83
N THR A 184 -7.70 -9.29 -11.43
CA THR A 184 -8.69 -8.42 -12.09
C THR A 184 -9.16 -7.33 -11.15
N ALA A 185 -8.78 -6.09 -11.44
CA ALA A 185 -9.30 -4.93 -10.71
C ALA A 185 -10.69 -4.55 -11.24
N ALA A 186 -11.67 -4.44 -10.34
CA ALA A 186 -12.97 -3.86 -10.61
C ALA A 186 -13.21 -2.64 -9.70
N GLN A 187 -14.32 -1.93 -9.92
CA GLN A 187 -14.60 -0.68 -9.21
C GLN A 187 -14.70 -0.86 -7.68
N ALA A 188 -15.31 -1.96 -7.21
CA ALA A 188 -15.60 -2.18 -5.80
C ALA A 188 -14.59 -3.13 -5.11
N ALA A 189 -13.99 -4.05 -5.87
CA ALA A 189 -13.11 -5.09 -5.36
C ALA A 189 -12.10 -5.54 -6.41
N THR A 190 -11.02 -6.17 -5.96
CA THR A 190 -10.07 -6.90 -6.82
C THR A 190 -10.33 -8.40 -6.70
N LEU A 191 -10.53 -9.07 -7.83
CA LEU A 191 -10.67 -10.51 -7.91
C LEU A 191 -9.31 -11.15 -8.21
N LEU A 192 -8.95 -12.15 -7.42
CA LEU A 192 -7.73 -12.94 -7.52
C LEU A 192 -8.12 -14.38 -7.81
N ASP A 193 -7.92 -14.85 -9.04
CA ASP A 193 -8.28 -16.19 -9.47
C ASP A 193 -7.04 -17.08 -9.58
N VAL A 194 -7.03 -18.20 -8.86
CA VAL A 194 -5.94 -19.17 -8.87
C VAL A 194 -6.17 -20.15 -10.01
N ASP A 195 -5.30 -20.14 -11.02
CA ASP A 195 -5.26 -21.14 -12.08
C ASP A 195 -4.24 -22.24 -11.74
N ALA A 196 -4.72 -23.49 -11.71
CA ALA A 196 -3.95 -24.68 -11.45
C ALA A 196 -3.73 -25.57 -12.69
N ALA A 197 -4.12 -25.13 -13.89
CA ALA A 197 -4.05 -25.94 -15.12
C ALA A 197 -2.63 -26.40 -15.47
N ALA A 198 -1.63 -25.55 -15.23
CA ALA A 198 -0.21 -25.86 -15.44
C ALA A 198 0.50 -26.31 -14.16
N ALA A 199 -0.22 -26.50 -13.06
CA ALA A 199 0.37 -26.83 -11.78
C ALA A 199 0.83 -28.30 -11.72
N SER A 200 1.82 -28.57 -10.87
CA SER A 200 2.22 -29.93 -10.52
C SER A 200 1.04 -30.76 -9.99
N HIS A 201 1.13 -32.09 -10.04
CA HIS A 201 0.07 -33.04 -9.61
C HIS A 201 -0.17 -33.09 -8.08
N MET A 202 -0.22 -31.93 -7.43
CA MET A 202 -0.54 -31.80 -6.02
C MET A 202 -2.06 -31.84 -5.79
N PRO A 203 -2.53 -32.42 -4.66
CA PRO A 203 -3.92 -32.31 -4.27
C PRO A 203 -4.36 -30.84 -4.12
N PRO A 204 -5.59 -30.45 -4.52
CA PRO A 204 -6.02 -29.05 -4.52
C PRO A 204 -5.83 -28.31 -3.20
N LEU A 205 -6.11 -28.96 -2.05
CA LEU A 205 -5.93 -28.32 -0.75
C LEU A 205 -4.45 -28.07 -0.43
N ALA A 206 -3.55 -28.97 -0.83
CA ALA A 206 -2.12 -28.83 -0.61
C ALA A 206 -1.55 -27.72 -1.49
N LEU A 207 -1.95 -27.69 -2.78
CA LEU A 207 -1.55 -26.63 -3.71
C LEU A 207 -2.01 -25.25 -3.22
N ASN A 208 -3.31 -25.09 -2.93
CA ASN A 208 -3.86 -23.81 -2.48
C ASN A 208 -3.21 -23.34 -1.17
N THR A 209 -2.92 -24.26 -0.23
CA THR A 209 -2.17 -23.91 0.99
C THR A 209 -0.76 -23.41 0.67
N ALA A 210 -0.06 -24.04 -0.28
CA ALA A 210 1.31 -23.69 -0.64
C ALA A 210 1.43 -22.34 -1.37
N VAL A 211 0.41 -21.93 -2.13
CA VAL A 211 0.45 -20.66 -2.90
C VAL A 211 -0.06 -19.45 -2.11
N ILE A 212 -0.75 -19.63 -0.98
CA ILE A 212 -1.28 -18.54 -0.14
C ILE A 212 -0.21 -17.48 0.21
N PRO A 213 1.01 -17.85 0.67
CA PRO A 213 2.04 -16.87 0.99
C PRO A 213 2.38 -15.96 -0.19
N GLU A 214 2.48 -16.53 -1.40
CA GLU A 214 2.77 -15.77 -2.61
C GLU A 214 1.60 -14.87 -3.00
N ILE A 215 0.35 -15.35 -2.93
CA ILE A 215 -0.83 -14.51 -3.19
C ILE A 215 -0.84 -13.29 -2.25
N CYS A 216 -0.58 -13.49 -0.96
CA CYS A 216 -0.47 -12.39 0.00
C CYS A 216 0.70 -11.45 -0.32
N ARG A 217 1.85 -11.97 -0.77
CA ARG A 217 2.98 -11.17 -1.23
C ARG A 217 2.59 -10.30 -2.44
N GLN A 218 1.94 -10.89 -3.44
CA GLN A 218 1.47 -10.17 -4.64
C GLN A 218 0.46 -9.04 -4.30
N ILE A 219 -0.40 -9.22 -3.28
CA ILE A 219 -1.27 -8.16 -2.74
C ILE A 219 -0.44 -6.98 -2.22
N VAL A 220 0.63 -7.25 -1.48
CA VAL A 220 1.51 -6.23 -0.91
C VAL A 220 2.31 -5.52 -2.01
N LEU A 221 2.96 -6.25 -2.92
CA LEU A 221 3.81 -5.70 -3.98
C LEU A 221 3.06 -4.79 -4.95
N ARG A 222 1.80 -5.12 -5.25
CA ARG A 222 0.92 -4.30 -6.11
C ARG A 222 0.10 -3.29 -5.33
N ASN A 223 0.26 -3.24 -4.01
CA ASN A 223 -0.52 -2.44 -3.10
C ASN A 223 -2.06 -2.58 -3.33
N ILE A 224 -2.51 -3.80 -3.62
CA ILE A 224 -3.93 -4.10 -3.82
C ILE A 224 -4.67 -3.79 -2.51
N SER A 225 -5.78 -3.07 -2.58
CA SER A 225 -6.47 -2.52 -1.41
C SER A 225 -7.98 -2.49 -1.61
N GLY A 226 -8.72 -2.31 -0.52
CA GLY A 226 -10.18 -2.40 -0.51
C GLY A 226 -10.67 -3.84 -0.33
N GLY A 227 -11.80 -4.16 -0.95
CA GLY A 227 -12.30 -5.53 -1.02
C GLY A 227 -11.43 -6.39 -1.94
N ILE A 228 -10.96 -7.52 -1.44
CA ILE A 228 -10.17 -8.49 -2.20
C ILE A 228 -10.88 -9.84 -2.08
N LEU A 229 -11.14 -10.46 -3.21
CA LEU A 229 -11.79 -11.77 -3.31
C LEU A 229 -10.81 -12.75 -3.93
N ILE A 230 -10.54 -13.87 -3.26
CA ILE A 230 -9.67 -14.93 -3.79
C ILE A 230 -10.52 -16.15 -4.14
N ASP A 231 -10.47 -16.56 -5.41
CA ASP A 231 -11.04 -17.83 -5.88
C ASP A 231 -9.94 -18.89 -5.95
N PHE A 232 -10.15 -20.02 -5.25
CA PHE A 232 -9.16 -21.08 -5.13
C PHE A 232 -9.54 -22.28 -6.00
N ALA A 233 -8.58 -22.76 -6.80
CA ALA A 233 -8.78 -23.82 -7.76
C ALA A 233 -9.25 -25.15 -7.14
N GLY A 234 -10.29 -25.75 -7.73
CA GLY A 234 -10.59 -27.19 -7.58
C GLY A 234 -10.98 -27.68 -6.19
N LEU A 235 -11.34 -26.79 -5.26
CA LEU A 235 -11.74 -27.17 -3.91
C LEU A 235 -13.21 -27.59 -3.82
N LYS A 236 -13.47 -28.70 -3.11
CA LYS A 236 -14.82 -29.04 -2.66
C LYS A 236 -15.26 -28.07 -1.56
N ALA A 237 -16.55 -27.79 -1.46
CA ALA A 237 -17.11 -26.86 -0.46
C ALA A 237 -16.63 -27.14 0.98
N ALA A 238 -16.59 -28.42 1.37
CA ALA A 238 -16.15 -28.86 2.70
C ALA A 238 -14.65 -28.59 3.00
N GLN A 239 -13.83 -28.31 1.98
CA GLN A 239 -12.40 -28.06 2.13
C GLN A 239 -12.06 -26.57 2.26
N ARG A 240 -12.91 -25.66 1.78
CA ARG A 240 -12.59 -24.23 1.68
C ARG A 240 -12.24 -23.60 3.04
N GLN A 241 -12.95 -23.98 4.10
CA GLN A 241 -12.68 -23.48 5.45
C GLN A 241 -11.30 -23.88 5.99
N LYS A 242 -10.68 -24.92 5.44
CA LYS A 242 -9.32 -25.33 5.81
C LYS A 242 -8.25 -24.34 5.35
N LEU A 243 -8.59 -23.42 4.44
CA LEU A 243 -7.68 -22.35 4.00
C LEU A 243 -7.65 -21.15 4.96
N VAL A 244 -8.62 -21.02 5.88
CA VAL A 244 -8.69 -19.87 6.78
C VAL A 244 -7.47 -19.76 7.71
N PRO A 245 -6.99 -20.83 8.37
CA PRO A 245 -5.78 -20.75 9.17
C PRO A 245 -4.52 -20.29 8.40
N PRO A 246 -4.13 -20.91 7.26
CA PRO A 246 -2.95 -20.47 6.52
C PRO A 246 -3.11 -19.07 5.91
N LEU A 247 -4.32 -18.67 5.49
CA LEU A 247 -4.60 -17.28 5.06
C LEU A 247 -4.34 -16.31 6.20
N ARG A 248 -4.87 -16.59 7.40
CA ARG A 248 -4.70 -15.72 8.57
C ARG A 248 -3.22 -15.58 8.94
N GLU A 249 -2.47 -16.67 8.89
CA GLU A 249 -1.03 -16.67 9.14
C GLU A 249 -0.28 -15.82 8.10
N ALA A 250 -0.50 -16.05 6.80
CA ALA A 250 0.18 -15.32 5.75
C ALA A 250 -0.12 -13.81 5.78
N LEU A 251 -1.37 -13.42 6.06
CA LEU A 251 -1.80 -12.02 6.16
C LEU A 251 -1.13 -11.26 7.32
N THR A 252 -0.53 -11.94 8.31
CA THR A 252 0.22 -11.26 9.39
C THR A 252 1.48 -10.57 8.89
N ARG A 253 2.03 -10.98 7.74
CA ARG A 253 3.22 -10.37 7.12
C ARG A 253 2.89 -9.05 6.42
N ASP A 254 1.61 -8.76 6.17
CA ASP A 254 1.18 -7.54 5.50
C ASP A 254 1.26 -6.32 6.44
N PRO A 255 1.98 -5.24 6.06
CA PRO A 255 2.13 -4.06 6.89
C PRO A 255 0.82 -3.35 7.24
N LEU A 256 -0.23 -3.54 6.44
CA LEU A 256 -1.50 -2.86 6.63
C LEU A 256 -2.48 -3.64 7.53
N SER A 257 -2.09 -4.82 8.00
CA SER A 257 -2.88 -5.70 8.87
C SER A 257 -4.30 -5.89 8.34
N PRO A 258 -4.46 -6.48 7.14
CA PRO A 258 -5.76 -6.67 6.50
C PRO A 258 -6.68 -7.57 7.34
N ASN A 259 -7.98 -7.35 7.23
CA ASN A 259 -8.97 -8.17 7.92
C ASN A 259 -9.48 -9.29 7.00
N LEU A 260 -9.26 -10.54 7.41
CA LEU A 260 -9.87 -11.71 6.78
C LEU A 260 -11.29 -11.88 7.32
N LEU A 261 -12.29 -11.67 6.46
CA LEU A 261 -13.72 -11.80 6.82
C LEU A 261 -14.15 -13.27 6.88
N GLY A 262 -13.51 -14.14 6.09
CA GLY A 262 -13.76 -15.57 6.04
C GLY A 262 -13.88 -16.08 4.61
N ILE A 263 -14.60 -17.19 4.45
CA ILE A 263 -14.99 -17.72 3.14
C ILE A 263 -16.48 -17.43 2.93
N SER A 264 -16.82 -16.82 1.80
CA SER A 264 -18.19 -16.49 1.43
C SER A 264 -19.00 -17.73 1.06
N HIS A 265 -20.33 -17.57 0.97
CA HIS A 265 -21.21 -18.65 0.49
C HIS A 265 -20.92 -19.07 -0.97
N LEU A 266 -20.42 -18.15 -1.79
CA LEU A 266 -19.98 -18.45 -3.15
C LEU A 266 -18.64 -19.20 -3.20
N GLY A 267 -17.85 -19.10 -2.12
CA GLY A 267 -16.59 -19.84 -1.97
C GLY A 267 -15.33 -18.98 -2.05
N PHE A 268 -15.47 -17.66 -2.21
CA PHE A 268 -14.34 -16.75 -2.21
C PHE A 268 -13.80 -16.54 -0.80
N ALA A 269 -12.48 -16.46 -0.65
CA ALA A 269 -11.91 -15.86 0.55
C ALA A 269 -12.03 -14.33 0.46
N GLU A 270 -12.59 -13.72 1.50
CA GLU A 270 -12.90 -12.30 1.54
C GLU A 270 -11.95 -11.55 2.46
N ILE A 271 -11.23 -10.59 1.92
CA ILE A 271 -10.27 -9.76 2.64
C ILE A 271 -10.66 -8.30 2.46
N ASN A 272 -10.58 -7.53 3.56
CA ASN A 272 -10.65 -6.08 3.52
C ASN A 272 -9.30 -5.49 3.92
N ARG A 273 -8.58 -4.92 2.96
CA ARG A 273 -7.27 -4.29 3.16
C ARG A 273 -7.39 -2.78 3.09
N ARG A 274 -6.80 -2.07 4.06
CA ARG A 274 -6.89 -0.60 4.14
C ARG A 274 -6.28 0.05 2.89
N ARG A 275 -7.04 0.92 2.22
CA ARG A 275 -6.55 1.75 1.11
C ARG A 275 -5.82 2.98 1.67
N ILE A 276 -4.50 3.02 1.56
CA ILE A 276 -3.66 4.15 2.02
C ILE A 276 -3.12 4.93 0.82
N ARG A 277 -2.45 4.23 -0.09
CA ARG A 277 -1.90 4.76 -1.35
C ARG A 277 -2.57 4.10 -2.55
N PRO A 278 -2.53 4.68 -3.76
CA PRO A 278 -3.02 4.02 -4.97
C PRO A 278 -2.31 2.67 -5.23
N PRO A 279 -3.02 1.67 -5.77
CA PRO A 279 -2.40 0.41 -6.20
C PRO A 279 -1.54 0.63 -7.46
N LEU A 280 -0.60 -0.27 -7.71
CA LEU A 280 0.40 -0.13 -8.77
C LEU A 280 -0.22 0.08 -10.16
N HIS A 281 -1.28 -0.66 -10.50
CA HIS A 281 -1.93 -0.53 -11.81
C HIS A 281 -2.59 0.84 -12.04
N GLU A 282 -3.00 1.56 -10.98
CA GLU A 282 -3.51 2.92 -11.11
C GLU A 282 -2.37 3.93 -11.37
N ILE A 283 -1.18 3.67 -10.83
CA ILE A 283 0.01 4.51 -11.02
C ILE A 283 0.62 4.30 -12.42
N LEU A 284 0.62 3.05 -12.92
CA LEU A 284 1.20 2.72 -14.23
C LEU A 284 0.32 3.14 -15.41
N ASN A 285 -1.00 3.19 -15.22
CA ASN A 285 -1.96 3.53 -16.27
C ASN A 285 -2.38 5.00 -16.29
N GLY A 286 -1.90 5.80 -15.33
CA GLY A 286 -2.20 7.23 -15.18
C GLY A 286 -1.04 8.10 -15.64
#